data_AF-A0A7S0DGE7-F1
#
_entry.id   AF-A0A7S0DGE7-F1
#
_cell.length_a   1.000
_cell.length_b   1.000
_cell.length_c   1.000
_cell.angle_alpha   90.00
_cell.angle_beta   90.00
_cell.angle_gamma   90.00
#
_symmetry.space_group_name_H-M   'P 1'
#
loop_
_entity.id
_entity.type
_entity.pdbx_description
1 polymer ?
#
loop_
_entity_poly.entity_id
_entity_poly.type
_entity_poly.pdbx_seq_one_letter_code
_entity_poly.pdbx_strand_id
1 'polypeptide(L)'
;MGLAFDSIAVTHAPPVFYNMMDQNLLDTNVFAFYLNRTAGGDGELVFGGTDKAHYTGDFTYVPLTNKTYWEFNMDALTVQGDDFCKGGCHAIADSGTSLLA
;
A
#
# COMPACT_ATOMS: atom_id res chain seq x y z
N MET A 1 3.25 5.22 -12.51
CA MET A 1 2.32 6.15 -11.83
C MET A 1 2.66 6.13 -10.35
N GLY A 2 2.88 7.27 -9.70
CA GLY A 2 3.14 7.33 -8.26
C GLY A 2 1.83 7.40 -7.48
N LEU A 3 1.72 6.59 -6.41
CA LEU A 3 0.55 6.53 -5.53
C LEU A 3 0.88 6.85 -4.05
N ALA A 4 2.09 7.32 -3.79
CA ALA A 4 2.48 7.85 -2.48
C ALA A 4 1.97 9.29 -2.28
N PHE A 5 2.34 9.91 -1.17
CA PHE A 5 1.87 11.24 -0.79
C PHE A 5 2.53 12.35 -1.62
N ASP A 6 1.85 13.50 -1.69
CA ASP A 6 2.29 14.71 -2.37
C ASP A 6 3.58 15.31 -1.78
N SER A 7 3.85 15.05 -0.51
CA SER A 7 5.07 15.49 0.20
C SER A 7 6.38 15.03 -0.44
N ILE A 8 6.36 13.93 -1.21
CA ILE A 8 7.53 13.40 -1.92
C ILE A 8 7.41 13.52 -3.45
N ALA A 9 6.42 14.24 -3.96
CA ALA A 9 6.27 14.51 -5.38
C ALA A 9 7.34 15.51 -5.85
N VAL A 10 8.29 15.07 -6.69
CA VAL A 10 9.43 15.89 -7.17
C VAL A 10 8.99 17.17 -7.87
N THR A 11 7.92 17.11 -8.67
CA THR A 11 7.40 18.26 -9.41
C THR A 11 6.41 19.10 -8.60
N HIS A 12 6.08 18.68 -7.37
CA HIS A 12 4.98 19.22 -6.55
C HIS A 12 3.61 19.22 -7.27
N ALA A 13 3.47 18.45 -8.35
CA ALA A 13 2.18 18.23 -8.98
C ALA A 13 1.32 17.34 -8.07
N PRO A 14 0.00 17.60 -7.96
CA PRO A 14 -0.89 16.74 -7.19
C PRO A 14 -0.84 15.30 -7.73
N PRO A 15 -0.65 14.28 -6.87
CA PRO A 15 -0.70 12.88 -7.29
C PRO A 15 -2.03 12.53 -7.97
N VAL A 16 -2.01 11.54 -8.86
CA VAL A 16 -3.21 11.14 -9.63
C VAL A 16 -4.38 10.81 -8.71
N PHE A 17 -4.13 10.09 -7.62
CA PHE A 17 -5.17 9.70 -6.67
C PHE A 17 -5.81 10.90 -5.97
N TYR A 18 -5.03 11.96 -5.69
CA TYR A 18 -5.56 13.19 -5.10
C TYR A 18 -6.55 13.86 -6.06
N ASN A 19 -6.19 13.96 -7.34
CA ASN A 19 -7.08 14.50 -8.35
C ASN A 19 -8.39 13.70 -8.49
N MET A 20 -8.34 12.37 -8.35
CA MET A 20 -9.54 11.52 -8.35
C MET A 20 -10.46 11.80 -7.16
N MET A 21 -9.87 11.98 -5.98
CA MET A 21 -10.60 12.35 -4.76
C MET A 21 -11.22 13.75 -4.90
N ASP A 22 -10.44 14.74 -5.35
CA ASP A 22 -10.88 16.13 -5.50
C ASP A 22 -12.00 16.28 -6.54
N GLN A 23 -11.98 15.46 -7.58
CA GLN A 23 -13.03 15.40 -8.61
C GLN A 23 -14.21 14.49 -8.21
N ASN A 24 -14.19 13.88 -7.02
CA ASN A 24 -15.22 12.98 -6.50
C ASN A 24 -15.55 11.83 -7.48
N LEU A 25 -14.50 11.22 -8.07
CA LEU A 25 -14.62 10.13 -9.05
C LEU A 25 -14.63 8.74 -8.41
N LEU A 26 -14.49 8.66 -7.09
CA LEU A 26 -14.32 7.41 -6.34
C LEU A 26 -15.52 7.18 -5.43
N ASP A 27 -16.02 5.94 -5.39
CA ASP A 27 -17.04 5.55 -4.41
C ASP A 27 -16.49 5.62 -2.98
N THR A 28 -15.22 5.26 -2.81
CA THR A 28 -14.48 5.40 -1.54
C THR A 28 -13.05 5.83 -1.83
N ASN A 29 -12.48 6.71 -1.01
CA ASN A 29 -11.11 7.21 -1.15
C ASN A 29 -10.04 6.17 -0.73
N VAL A 30 -10.07 5.00 -1.37
CA VAL A 30 -9.10 3.91 -1.26
C VAL A 30 -8.70 3.41 -2.64
N PHE A 31 -7.57 2.73 -2.70
CA PHE A 31 -7.20 1.88 -3.83
C PHE A 31 -6.63 0.56 -3.30
N ALA A 32 -6.68 -0.48 -4.12
CA ALA A 32 -6.25 -1.82 -3.74
C ALA A 32 -5.47 -2.49 -4.87
N PHE A 33 -4.49 -3.30 -4.49
CA PHE A 33 -3.72 -4.12 -5.43
C PHE A 33 -4.01 -5.60 -5.21
N TYR A 34 -4.25 -6.30 -6.31
CA TYR A 34 -4.07 -7.74 -6.40
C TYR A 34 -2.86 -8.03 -7.29
N LEU A 35 -1.86 -8.73 -6.74
CA LEU A 35 -0.67 -9.14 -7.47
C LEU A 35 -0.69 -10.66 -7.64
N ASN A 36 -0.76 -11.09 -8.89
CA ASN A 36 -0.76 -12.51 -9.21
C ASN A 36 0.61 -13.13 -8.89
N ARG A 37 0.61 -14.29 -8.22
CA ARG A 37 1.83 -14.99 -7.83
C ARG A 37 2.45 -15.78 -8.98
N THR A 38 1.68 -16.04 -10.03
CA THR A 38 2.19 -16.68 -11.25
C THR A 38 2.88 -15.64 -12.10
N ALA A 39 4.14 -15.90 -12.46
CA ALA A 39 4.90 -15.06 -13.36
C ALA A 39 4.14 -14.89 -14.69
N GLY A 40 3.88 -13.64 -15.08
CA GLY A 40 3.10 -13.30 -16.28
C GLY A 40 1.58 -13.42 -16.13
N GLY A 41 1.07 -13.72 -14.94
CA GLY A 41 -0.36 -13.64 -14.65
C GLY A 41 -0.83 -12.20 -14.47
N ASP A 42 -2.08 -11.92 -14.83
CA ASP A 42 -2.67 -10.60 -14.70
C ASP A 42 -2.86 -10.22 -13.23
N GLY A 43 -2.41 -9.02 -12.86
CA GLY A 43 -2.75 -8.36 -11.60
C GLY A 43 -3.85 -7.33 -11.81
N GLU A 44 -4.34 -6.76 -10.71
CA GLU A 44 -5.40 -5.75 -10.71
C GLU A 44 -5.04 -4.58 -9.79
N LEU A 45 -5.35 -3.37 -10.25
CA LEU A 45 -5.39 -2.16 -9.43
C LEU A 45 -6.81 -1.59 -9.48
N VAL A 46 -7.46 -1.56 -8.32
CA VAL A 46 -8.80 -0.99 -8.15
C VAL A 46 -8.66 0.39 -7.51
N PHE A 47 -9.26 1.40 -8.13
CA PHE A 47 -9.50 2.69 -7.50
C PHE A 47 -10.96 2.75 -7.04
N GLY A 48 -11.22 3.28 -5.84
CA GLY A 48 -12.59 3.45 -5.37
C GLY A 48 -13.12 2.31 -4.49
N GLY A 49 -12.35 1.24 -4.28
CA GLY A 49 -12.82 0.05 -3.56
C GLY A 49 -11.83 -1.11 -3.61
N THR A 50 -12.37 -2.33 -3.52
CA THR A 50 -11.64 -3.60 -3.52
C THR A 50 -12.44 -4.65 -4.30
N ASP A 51 -11.79 -5.56 -5.01
CA ASP A 51 -12.47 -6.74 -5.59
C ASP A 51 -12.49 -7.91 -4.58
N LYS A 52 -13.71 -8.32 -4.19
CA LYS A 52 -13.96 -9.46 -3.29
C LYS A 52 -13.55 -10.81 -3.87
N ALA A 53 -13.33 -10.92 -5.19
CA ALA A 53 -12.82 -12.14 -5.80
C ALA A 53 -11.35 -12.42 -5.42
N HIS A 54 -10.62 -11.40 -4.98
CA HIS A 54 -9.17 -11.47 -4.79
C HIS A 54 -8.70 -11.63 -3.34
N TYR A 55 -9.63 -11.71 -2.36
CA TYR A 55 -9.29 -11.92 -0.96
C TYR A 55 -10.36 -12.72 -0.22
N THR A 56 -10.00 -13.24 0.95
CA THR A 56 -10.90 -13.93 1.87
C THR A 56 -10.72 -13.38 3.28
N GLY A 57 -11.78 -13.35 4.07
CA GLY A 57 -11.74 -12.78 5.42
C GLY A 57 -11.75 -11.24 5.41
N ASP A 58 -11.39 -10.66 6.55
CA ASP A 58 -11.44 -9.21 6.78
C ASP A 58 -10.06 -8.56 6.69
N PHE A 59 -10.03 -7.26 6.37
CA PHE A 59 -8.80 -6.49 6.36
C PHE A 59 -8.33 -6.14 7.77
N THR A 60 -7.02 -6.29 8.00
CA THR A 60 -6.34 -5.70 9.15
C THR A 60 -5.82 -4.32 8.78
N TYR A 61 -6.34 -3.29 9.43
CA TYR A 61 -5.90 -1.90 9.22
C TYR A 61 -4.87 -1.49 10.27
N VAL A 62 -3.82 -0.82 9.81
CA VAL A 62 -2.80 -0.19 10.67
C VAL A 62 -2.71 1.30 10.32
N PRO A 63 -2.50 2.18 11.31
CA PRO A 63 -2.36 3.60 11.06
C PRO A 63 -1.03 3.90 10.36
N LEU A 64 -1.04 4.93 9.52
CA LEU A 64 0.20 5.47 8.95
C LEU A 64 1.05 6.13 10.04
N THR A 65 2.36 5.90 10.00
CA THR A 65 3.33 6.59 10.87
C THR A 65 3.73 7.94 10.32
N ASN A 66 3.79 8.08 8.99
CA ASN A 66 4.09 9.32 8.28
C ASN A 66 3.35 9.37 6.93
N LYS A 67 3.02 10.57 6.47
CA LYS A 67 2.41 10.83 5.15
C LYS A 67 3.48 11.21 4.12
N THR A 68 4.48 10.35 3.97
CA THR A 68 5.51 10.42 2.92
C THR A 68 5.37 9.21 2.00
N TYR A 69 5.57 8.03 2.56
CA TYR A 69 5.26 6.74 1.95
C TYR A 69 4.02 6.12 2.58
N TRP A 70 3.56 4.98 2.07
CA TRP A 70 2.61 4.10 2.77
C TRP A 70 3.33 3.36 3.90
N GLU A 71 3.80 4.15 4.88
CA GLU A 71 4.62 3.71 5.99
C GLU A 71 3.77 3.43 7.23
N PHE A 72 4.04 2.32 7.91
CA PHE A 72 3.38 1.89 9.13
C PHE A 72 4.37 1.21 10.09
N ASN A 73 3.95 1.07 11.36
CA ASN A 73 4.76 0.36 12.36
C ASN A 73 4.52 -1.15 12.26
N MET A 74 5.59 -1.93 12.32
CA MET A 74 5.60 -3.39 12.43
C MET A 74 6.20 -3.78 13.77
N ASP A 75 5.50 -4.58 14.57
CA ASP A 75 5.89 -4.85 15.96
C ASP A 75 7.15 -5.72 16.10
N ALA A 76 7.27 -6.75 15.24
CA ALA A 76 8.41 -7.65 15.15
C ALA A 76 8.31 -8.50 13.87
N LEU A 77 9.43 -9.09 13.43
CA LEU A 77 9.51 -10.11 12.39
C LEU A 77 10.06 -11.40 13.00
N THR A 78 9.28 -12.48 13.01
CA THR A 78 9.73 -13.76 13.55
C THR A 78 10.10 -14.74 12.43
N VAL A 79 11.32 -15.27 12.45
CA VAL A 79 11.80 -16.27 11.48
C VAL A 79 12.25 -17.51 12.24
N GLN A 80 11.57 -18.64 12.02
CA GLN A 80 11.87 -19.93 12.67
C GLN A 80 11.97 -19.87 14.22
N GLY A 81 11.29 -18.92 14.86
CA GLY A 81 11.26 -18.73 16.31
C GLY A 81 12.19 -17.63 16.83
N ASP A 82 13.05 -17.07 15.98
CA ASP A 82 13.89 -15.91 16.33
C ASP A 82 13.17 -14.60 15.98
N ASP A 83 13.09 -13.70 16.96
CA ASP A 83 12.50 -12.38 16.80
C ASP A 83 13.55 -11.37 16.29
N PHE A 84 13.24 -10.75 15.16
CA PHE A 84 13.92 -9.59 14.60
C PHE A 84 13.02 -8.36 14.74
N CYS A 85 13.60 -7.15 14.70
CA CYS A 85 12.82 -5.91 14.85
C CYS A 85 12.00 -5.88 16.17
N LYS A 86 12.51 -6.55 17.22
CA LYS A 86 11.79 -6.65 18.49
C LYS A 86 11.67 -5.28 19.15
N GLY A 87 10.43 -4.85 19.37
CA GLY A 87 10.12 -3.51 19.91
C GLY A 87 9.69 -2.50 18.84
N GLY A 88 9.50 -2.93 17.60
CA GLY A 88 8.96 -2.12 16.53
C GLY A 88 10.00 -1.67 15.51
N CYS A 89 9.60 -1.62 14.25
CA CYS A 89 10.32 -0.96 13.17
C CYS A 89 9.34 -0.42 12.12
N HIS A 90 9.82 0.49 11.29
CA HIS A 90 9.06 1.04 10.19
C HIS A 90 9.05 0.08 9.00
N ALA A 91 7.89 -0.06 8.36
CA ALA A 91 7.71 -0.81 7.13
C ALA A 91 6.96 0.05 6.11
N ILE A 92 7.27 -0.13 4.83
CA ILE A 92 6.61 0.57 3.72
C ILE A 92 5.96 -0.48 2.82
N ALA A 93 4.69 -0.28 2.47
CA ALA A 93 4.06 -1.01 1.39
C ALA A 93 4.42 -0.35 0.05
N ASP A 94 5.33 -0.97 -0.71
CA ASP A 94 5.82 -0.45 -1.98
C ASP A 94 5.52 -1.41 -3.14
N SER A 95 4.49 -1.09 -3.94
CA SER A 95 4.15 -1.85 -5.14
C SER A 95 5.17 -1.68 -6.28
N GLY A 96 6.12 -0.75 -6.16
CA GLY A 96 7.19 -0.50 -7.12
C GLY A 96 8.43 -1.37 -6.92
N THR A 97 8.54 -2.06 -5.79
CA THR A 97 9.71 -2.89 -5.43
C THR A 97 9.32 -4.37 -5.35
N SER A 98 10.18 -5.25 -5.86
CA SER A 98 9.96 -6.71 -5.87
C SER A 98 10.60 -7.46 -4.69
N LEU A 99 11.48 -6.80 -3.94
CA LEU A 99 12.25 -7.38 -2.85
C LEU A 99 11.76 -6.87 -1.49
N LEU A 100 11.93 -7.70 -0.46
CA LEU A 100 11.92 -7.24 0.92
C LEU A 100 13.32 -6.69 1.25
N ALA A 101 13.37 -5.47 1.79
CA ALA A 101 14.59 -4.76 2.11
C ALA A 101 14.54 -4.22 3.54
#